data_AF-A0A7G9GFW0-F1
#
_entry.id   AF-A0A7G9GFW0-F1
#
_cell.length_a   1.000
_cell.length_b   1.000
_cell.length_c   1.000
_cell.angle_alpha   90.00
_cell.angle_beta   90.00
_cell.angle_gamma   90.00
#
_symmetry.space_group_name_H-M   'P 1'
#
loop_
_entity.id
_entity.type
_entity.pdbx_description
1 polymer ?
#
loop_
_entity_poly.entity_id
_entity_poly.type
_entity_poly.pdbx_seq_one_letter_code
_entity_poly.pdbx_strand_id
1 'polypeptide(L)'
;MRCQKCGNEVTEGVRFCTKCGAQMEQPASGSVPGEKTGKSKKIPTGTLVASILAAALAVILILQNFFSLPLAGGKGGSTADVGYSTPERLMEEFGKSIAANDLNGAVAMFGCGLRAENYDCGAMIERVRAWMVNFPMPFASTDTIFTDANREQLRGNAASQIGSMCFSLQADEAMLTGNPLYEGDSDLDDISDGIVDASKLDELKTFRVLRIDYAMPDMQDSETHQKNLKSNCDIYGCDEIEDYGVLYEYDGETYAGSVSLMRYGDKWYICGLSSALIGTASFGFLTPADEDEYLQMTEG
;
A
#
# COMPACT_ATOMS: atom_id res chain seq x y z
N MET A 1 8.00 -34.78 31.38
CA MET A 1 8.70 -35.40 30.22
C MET A 1 10.04 -34.70 29.93
N ARG A 2 10.97 -35.29 29.18
CA ARG A 2 12.24 -34.62 28.77
C ARG A 2 12.23 -34.28 27.28
N CYS A 3 12.74 -33.10 26.93
CA CYS A 3 12.91 -32.69 25.53
C CYS A 3 13.96 -33.59 24.85
N GLN A 4 13.57 -34.27 23.77
CA GLN A 4 14.48 -35.14 23.02
C GLN A 4 15.62 -34.38 22.32
N LYS A 5 15.45 -33.07 22.08
CA LYS A 5 16.46 -32.24 21.41
C LYS A 5 17.56 -31.72 22.33
N CYS A 6 17.22 -31.34 23.57
CA CYS A 6 18.19 -30.67 24.48
C CYS A 6 18.27 -31.28 25.89
N GLY A 7 17.46 -32.31 26.19
CA GLY A 7 17.48 -33.02 27.47
C GLY A 7 16.82 -32.27 28.64
N ASN A 8 16.30 -31.06 28.43
CA ASN A 8 15.64 -30.28 29.49
C ASN A 8 14.36 -30.99 29.97
N GLU A 9 14.06 -30.83 31.26
CA GLU A 9 12.80 -31.29 31.83
C GLU A 9 11.67 -30.34 31.43
N VAL A 10 10.55 -30.90 31.00
CA VAL A 10 9.42 -30.18 30.42
C VAL A 10 8.13 -30.73 31.04
N THR A 11 7.25 -29.83 31.46
CA THR A 11 5.92 -30.16 31.99
C THR A 11 5.09 -30.89 30.94
N GLU A 12 4.33 -31.90 31.35
CA GLU A 12 3.45 -32.63 30.43
C GLU A 12 2.34 -31.71 29.88
N GLY A 13 2.02 -31.85 28.58
CA GLY A 13 0.95 -31.09 27.91
C GLY A 13 1.39 -29.82 27.19
N VAL A 14 2.64 -29.34 27.35
CA VAL A 14 3.12 -28.15 26.61
C VAL A 14 3.54 -28.50 25.18
N ARG A 15 3.19 -27.63 24.22
CA ARG A 15 3.48 -27.86 22.79
C ARG A 15 4.94 -27.66 22.39
N PHE A 16 5.69 -26.85 23.14
CA PHE A 16 7.09 -26.50 22.83
C PHE A 16 7.97 -26.50 24.08
N CYS A 17 9.24 -26.86 23.92
CA CYS A 17 10.25 -26.76 24.98
C CYS A 17 10.60 -25.28 25.24
N THR A 18 10.38 -24.82 26.47
CA THR A 18 10.67 -23.44 26.89
C THR A 18 12.15 -23.06 26.84
N LYS A 19 13.06 -24.03 26.71
CA LYS A 19 14.51 -23.79 26.67
C LYS A 19 15.09 -23.71 25.25
N CYS A 20 14.58 -24.48 24.30
CA CYS A 20 15.16 -24.56 22.96
C CYS A 20 14.15 -24.43 21.80
N GLY A 21 12.87 -24.22 22.11
CA GLY A 21 11.80 -24.04 21.13
C GLY A 21 11.40 -25.32 20.37
N ALA A 22 11.96 -26.48 20.70
CA ALA A 22 11.59 -27.73 20.03
C ALA A 22 10.12 -28.11 20.29
N GLN A 23 9.39 -28.47 19.24
CA GLN A 23 8.03 -29.00 19.36
C GLN A 23 8.03 -30.35 20.08
N MET A 24 7.10 -30.53 21.01
CA MET A 24 6.95 -31.74 21.81
C MET A 24 5.87 -32.63 21.16
N GLU A 25 6.15 -33.92 21.01
CA GLU A 25 5.17 -34.88 20.48
C GLU A 25 4.06 -35.10 21.51
N GLN A 26 2.81 -34.76 21.16
CA GLN A 26 1.64 -35.14 21.93
C GLN A 26 1.22 -36.58 21.58
N PRO A 27 0.72 -37.38 22.54
CA PRO A 27 0.19 -38.70 22.23
C PRO A 27 -1.01 -38.58 21.29
N ALA A 28 -0.90 -39.19 20.12
CA ALA A 28 -1.89 -39.14 19.05
C ALA A 28 -3.15 -39.96 19.40
N SER A 29 -4.31 -39.30 19.36
CA SER A 29 -5.59 -39.95 19.07
C SER A 29 -5.57 -40.46 17.63
N GLY A 30 -6.06 -41.69 17.43
CA GLY A 30 -5.65 -42.57 16.35
C GLY A 30 -6.10 -42.21 14.93
N SER A 31 -5.27 -42.64 13.99
CA SER A 31 -5.69 -43.08 12.65
C SER A 31 -4.62 -44.00 12.06
N VAL A 32 -5.07 -45.13 11.51
CA VAL A 32 -4.34 -46.32 11.02
C VAL A 32 -3.69 -46.05 9.63
N PRO A 33 -2.62 -46.80 9.23
CA PRO A 33 -1.59 -46.35 8.31
C PRO A 33 -1.74 -46.81 6.85
N GLY A 34 -1.13 -46.06 5.93
CA GLY A 34 -0.98 -46.38 4.50
C GLY A 34 0.50 -46.46 4.07
N GLU A 35 0.88 -47.65 3.65
CA GLU A 35 2.21 -48.20 3.37
C GLU A 35 2.85 -47.66 2.07
N LYS A 36 4.16 -47.39 2.11
CA LYS A 36 5.00 -47.12 0.93
C LYS A 36 5.55 -48.44 0.38
N THR A 37 5.43 -48.66 -0.93
CA THR A 37 6.36 -49.55 -1.65
C THR A 37 6.81 -48.91 -2.95
N GLY A 38 8.13 -48.79 -3.11
CA GLY A 38 8.76 -48.43 -4.37
C GLY A 38 8.92 -49.64 -5.29
N LYS A 39 9.12 -49.40 -6.60
CA LYS A 39 9.86 -50.29 -7.48
C LYS A 39 10.34 -49.56 -8.73
N SER A 40 11.65 -49.58 -8.89
CA SER A 40 12.43 -49.28 -10.09
C SER A 40 12.06 -50.23 -11.25
N LYS A 41 12.01 -49.69 -12.48
CA LYS A 41 12.19 -50.47 -13.71
C LYS A 41 13.09 -49.72 -14.68
N LYS A 42 14.16 -50.40 -15.12
CA LYS A 42 15.06 -50.05 -16.21
C LYS A 42 14.55 -50.54 -17.58
N ILE A 43 15.24 -50.07 -18.65
CA ILE A 43 15.59 -50.70 -19.96
C ILE A 43 14.86 -50.04 -21.18
N PRO A 44 15.44 -49.91 -22.41
CA PRO A 44 16.84 -49.87 -22.89
C PRO A 44 17.18 -48.66 -23.80
N THR A 45 18.46 -48.63 -24.17
CA THR A 45 19.17 -47.87 -25.21
C THR A 45 18.60 -47.99 -26.63
N GLY A 46 18.56 -46.88 -27.38
CA GLY A 46 18.31 -46.82 -28.82
C GLY A 46 18.89 -45.53 -29.42
N THR A 47 19.90 -45.68 -30.27
CA THR A 47 20.79 -44.67 -30.85
C THR A 47 20.21 -44.02 -32.13
N LEU A 48 20.76 -42.85 -32.52
CA LEU A 48 20.53 -42.04 -33.75
C LEU A 48 19.15 -41.33 -33.77
N VAL A 49 19.05 -39.99 -33.77
CA VAL A 49 19.57 -39.03 -34.76
C VAL A 49 19.85 -37.69 -34.08
N ALA A 50 21.10 -37.43 -33.71
CA ALA A 50 21.55 -36.17 -33.12
C ALA A 50 22.68 -35.59 -33.97
N SER A 51 22.33 -34.82 -35.00
CA SER A 51 23.34 -34.00 -35.70
C SER A 51 22.78 -32.90 -36.61
N ILE A 52 21.46 -32.75 -36.79
CA ILE A 52 20.89 -31.63 -37.59
C ILE A 52 20.00 -30.69 -36.76
N LEU A 53 19.46 -31.14 -35.61
CA LEU A 53 18.65 -30.29 -34.72
C LEU A 53 19.46 -29.43 -33.73
N ALA A 54 20.73 -29.78 -33.45
CA ALA A 54 21.56 -29.04 -32.50
C ALA A 54 22.08 -27.68 -33.05
N ALA A 55 22.29 -27.57 -34.37
CA ALA A 55 22.73 -26.32 -34.98
C ALA A 55 21.59 -25.30 -35.13
N ALA A 56 20.35 -25.77 -35.38
CA ALA A 56 19.17 -24.89 -35.41
C ALA A 56 18.79 -24.40 -33.99
N LEU A 57 18.93 -25.23 -32.96
CA LEU A 57 18.71 -24.83 -31.57
C LEU A 57 19.76 -23.83 -31.06
N ALA A 58 21.03 -23.95 -31.46
CA ALA A 58 22.08 -23.02 -31.04
C ALA A 58 21.90 -21.60 -31.65
N VAL A 59 21.42 -21.49 -32.89
CA VAL A 59 21.12 -20.20 -33.52
C VAL A 59 19.85 -19.56 -32.92
N ILE A 60 18.85 -20.36 -32.55
CA ILE A 60 17.65 -19.89 -31.84
C ILE A 60 18.01 -19.42 -30.41
N LEU A 61 18.93 -20.10 -29.71
CA LEU A 61 19.38 -19.69 -28.37
C LEU A 61 20.24 -18.40 -28.40
N ILE A 62 21.02 -18.17 -29.45
CA ILE A 62 21.78 -16.92 -29.62
C ILE A 62 20.87 -15.75 -30.01
N LEU A 63 19.80 -16.01 -30.78
CA LEU A 63 18.78 -14.99 -31.10
C LEU A 63 17.83 -14.70 -29.92
N GLN A 64 17.70 -15.61 -28.95
CA GLN A 64 16.95 -15.39 -27.70
C GLN A 64 17.70 -14.55 -26.65
N ASN A 65 19.01 -14.32 -26.82
CA ASN A 65 19.77 -13.40 -25.96
C ASN A 65 19.73 -11.93 -26.42
N PHE A 66 19.02 -11.62 -27.51
CA PHE A 66 18.78 -10.24 -27.97
C PHE A 66 17.30 -9.83 -27.91
N PHE A 67 16.42 -10.70 -27.43
CA PHE A 67 15.07 -10.36 -27.05
C PHE A 67 14.96 -10.53 -25.53
N SER A 68 15.11 -9.43 -24.81
CA SER A 68 14.85 -9.32 -23.38
C SER A 68 13.39 -9.72 -23.10
N LEU A 69 13.14 -11.01 -22.88
CA LEU A 69 11.88 -11.51 -22.34
C LEU A 69 12.11 -11.82 -20.86
N PRO A 70 11.46 -11.09 -19.93
CA PRO A 70 11.42 -11.48 -18.54
C PRO A 70 10.52 -12.72 -18.44
N LEU A 71 11.11 -13.91 -18.47
CA LEU A 71 10.43 -15.12 -18.02
C LEU A 71 10.31 -15.06 -16.49
N ALA A 72 9.08 -15.22 -16.02
CA ALA A 72 8.61 -15.13 -14.64
C ALA A 72 8.36 -13.71 -14.09
N GLY A 73 7.64 -12.89 -14.85
CA GLY A 73 6.90 -11.76 -14.28
C GLY A 73 5.62 -12.25 -13.61
N GLY A 74 5.66 -12.49 -12.29
CA GLY A 74 4.47 -12.18 -11.50
C GLY A 74 4.08 -10.73 -11.79
N LYS A 75 2.81 -10.37 -11.62
CA LYS A 75 2.41 -8.95 -11.48
C LYS A 75 3.06 -8.36 -10.20
N GLY A 76 4.39 -8.32 -10.14
CA GLY A 76 5.11 -7.47 -9.21
C GLY A 76 4.95 -6.08 -9.79
N GLY A 77 4.04 -5.31 -9.20
CA GLY A 77 3.86 -3.91 -9.59
C GLY A 77 5.22 -3.20 -9.56
N SER A 78 5.48 -2.37 -10.56
CA SER A 78 6.63 -1.49 -10.56
C SER A 78 6.61 -0.66 -9.26
N THR A 79 7.73 -0.64 -8.52
CA THR A 79 7.91 0.23 -7.35
C THR A 79 8.26 1.66 -7.75
N ALA A 80 8.53 1.90 -9.03
CA ALA A 80 8.83 3.23 -9.55
C ALA A 80 7.59 4.14 -9.50
N ASP A 81 7.82 5.41 -9.23
CA ASP A 81 6.76 6.41 -9.17
C ASP A 81 6.20 6.71 -10.56
N VAL A 82 4.88 6.93 -10.61
CA VAL A 82 4.13 7.23 -11.83
C VAL A 82 3.36 8.53 -11.62
N GLY A 83 3.83 9.60 -12.27
CA GLY A 83 3.17 10.90 -12.24
C GLY A 83 2.52 11.25 -13.58
N TYR A 84 1.58 12.18 -13.54
CA TYR A 84 0.80 12.62 -14.70
C TYR A 84 0.89 14.13 -14.90
N SER A 85 0.65 14.60 -16.12
CA SER A 85 0.83 16.02 -16.49
C SER A 85 -0.19 16.97 -15.86
N THR A 86 -1.33 16.47 -15.38
CA THR A 86 -2.34 17.29 -14.70
C THR A 86 -2.91 16.58 -13.47
N PRO A 87 -3.42 17.34 -12.48
CA PRO A 87 -4.15 16.82 -11.32
C PRO A 87 -5.32 15.91 -11.68
N GLU A 88 -6.14 16.31 -12.66
CA GLU A 88 -7.32 15.56 -13.11
C GLU A 88 -6.91 14.22 -13.69
N ARG A 89 -5.87 14.21 -14.53
CA ARG A 89 -5.40 12.97 -15.13
C ARG A 89 -4.80 12.03 -14.09
N LEU A 90 -4.07 12.57 -13.11
CA LEU A 90 -3.54 11.81 -11.98
C LEU A 90 -4.67 11.13 -11.20
N MET A 91 -5.70 11.88 -10.82
CA MET A 91 -6.81 11.32 -10.03
C MET A 91 -7.72 10.40 -10.84
N GLU A 92 -7.92 10.65 -12.13
CA GLU A 92 -8.62 9.73 -13.04
C GLU A 92 -7.93 8.36 -13.07
N GLU A 93 -6.61 8.34 -13.23
CA GLU A 93 -5.84 7.09 -13.28
C GLU A 93 -5.75 6.42 -11.91
N PHE A 94 -5.67 7.20 -10.82
CA PHE A 94 -5.78 6.68 -9.46
C PHE A 94 -7.11 5.94 -9.28
N GLY A 95 -8.23 6.56 -9.65
CA GLY A 95 -9.55 5.92 -9.59
C GLY A 95 -9.64 4.64 -10.42
N LYS A 96 -9.02 4.59 -11.60
CA LYS A 96 -8.92 3.37 -12.41
C LYS A 96 -8.12 2.27 -11.73
N SER A 97 -7.01 2.61 -11.06
CA SER A 97 -6.24 1.63 -10.29
C SER A 97 -7.06 1.05 -9.13
N ILE A 98 -7.81 1.89 -8.41
CA ILE A 98 -8.73 1.41 -7.36
C ILE A 98 -9.79 0.49 -7.97
N ALA A 99 -10.47 0.91 -9.02
CA ALA A 99 -11.51 0.11 -9.68
C ALA A 99 -10.99 -1.23 -10.24
N ALA A 100 -9.72 -1.29 -10.61
CA ALA A 100 -9.04 -2.50 -11.07
C ALA A 100 -8.51 -3.39 -9.94
N ASN A 101 -8.72 -3.03 -8.67
CA ASN A 101 -8.13 -3.66 -7.49
C ASN A 101 -6.59 -3.71 -7.58
N ASP A 102 -5.97 -2.63 -8.05
CA ASP A 102 -4.52 -2.51 -8.24
C ASP A 102 -3.91 -1.53 -7.23
N LEU A 103 -3.74 -2.01 -6.00
CA LEU A 103 -3.12 -1.24 -4.92
C LEU A 103 -1.71 -0.75 -5.29
N ASN A 104 -0.90 -1.57 -5.96
CA ASN A 104 0.47 -1.18 -6.30
C ASN A 104 0.51 -0.07 -7.34
N GLY A 105 -0.37 -0.13 -8.35
CA GLY A 105 -0.55 0.93 -9.33
C GLY A 105 -1.00 2.23 -8.67
N ALA A 106 -1.97 2.16 -7.75
CA ALA A 106 -2.42 3.33 -6.99
C ALA A 106 -1.30 3.92 -6.11
N VAL A 107 -0.55 3.10 -5.37
CA VAL A 107 0.57 3.56 -4.53
C VAL A 107 1.71 4.16 -5.36
N ALA A 108 1.96 3.68 -6.58
CA ALA A 108 2.98 4.25 -7.45
C ALA A 108 2.71 5.73 -7.80
N MET A 109 1.47 6.20 -7.67
CA MET A 109 1.10 7.59 -7.93
C MET A 109 1.46 8.55 -6.79
N PHE A 110 1.98 8.05 -5.66
CA PHE A 110 2.26 8.86 -4.47
C PHE A 110 3.67 9.50 -4.44
N GLY A 111 4.50 9.32 -5.48
CA GLY A 111 5.84 9.91 -5.52
C GLY A 111 6.73 9.48 -4.34
N CYS A 112 6.56 8.27 -3.82
CA CYS A 112 7.23 7.81 -2.59
C CYS A 112 8.75 7.68 -2.79
N GLY A 113 9.20 7.28 -3.98
CA GLY A 113 10.62 7.21 -4.31
C GLY A 113 11.24 8.60 -4.39
N LEU A 114 10.62 9.51 -5.15
CA LEU A 114 11.05 10.91 -5.26
C LEU A 114 11.15 11.58 -3.90
N ARG A 115 10.14 11.44 -3.05
CA ARG A 115 10.16 11.99 -1.69
C ARG A 115 11.27 11.41 -0.82
N ALA A 116 11.50 10.09 -0.89
CA ALA A 116 12.55 9.45 -0.11
C ALA A 116 13.95 9.93 -0.55
N GLU A 117 14.17 10.07 -1.85
CA GLU A 117 15.44 10.48 -2.44
C GLU A 117 15.75 11.96 -2.18
N ASN A 118 14.73 12.82 -2.19
CA ASN A 118 14.87 14.26 -2.00
C ASN A 118 14.61 14.71 -0.55
N TYR A 119 14.46 13.78 0.38
CA TYR A 119 14.12 14.13 1.77
C TYR A 119 15.25 14.89 2.48
N ASP A 120 14.94 16.11 2.93
CA ASP A 120 15.80 16.92 3.79
C ASP A 120 15.38 16.79 5.26
N CYS A 121 16.14 15.97 5.98
CA CYS A 121 15.97 15.76 7.42
C CYS A 121 16.17 17.04 8.24
N GLY A 122 17.07 17.93 7.82
CA GLY A 122 17.33 19.20 8.49
C GLY A 122 16.13 20.14 8.41
N ALA A 123 15.57 20.29 7.20
CA ALA A 123 14.35 21.07 6.97
C ALA A 123 13.15 20.50 7.77
N MET A 124 13.03 19.18 7.82
CA MET A 124 11.97 18.52 8.61
C MET A 124 12.11 18.82 10.11
N ILE A 125 13.31 18.69 10.67
CA ILE A 125 13.59 18.99 12.08
C ILE A 125 13.37 20.48 12.37
N GLU A 126 13.76 21.37 11.46
CA GLU A 126 13.53 22.80 11.62
C GLU A 126 12.04 23.14 11.66
N ARG A 127 11.23 22.51 10.81
CA ARG A 127 9.78 22.72 10.77
C ARG A 127 9.08 22.12 11.99
N VAL A 128 9.30 20.83 12.26
CA VAL A 128 8.56 20.06 13.28
C VAL A 128 9.11 20.32 14.69
N ARG A 129 10.37 20.77 14.82
CA ARG A 129 11.08 20.99 16.09
C ARG A 129 11.20 19.71 16.94
N ALA A 130 11.04 18.54 16.32
CA ALA A 130 11.19 17.25 16.96
C ALA A 130 11.64 16.19 15.94
N TRP A 131 12.35 15.17 16.43
CA TRP A 131 12.57 13.93 15.72
C TRP A 131 12.62 12.79 16.72
N MET A 132 11.94 11.69 16.41
CA MET A 132 11.82 10.54 17.29
C MET A 132 11.88 9.26 16.47
N VAL A 133 12.73 8.32 16.87
CA VAL A 133 12.93 7.05 16.14
C VAL A 133 11.69 6.15 16.12
N ASN A 134 10.80 6.29 17.10
CA ASN A 134 9.55 5.53 17.23
C ASN A 134 8.34 6.24 16.63
N PHE A 135 8.53 7.41 16.03
CA PHE A 135 7.51 8.09 15.23
C PHE A 135 7.78 7.79 13.76
N PRO A 136 6.76 7.70 12.87
CA PRO A 136 6.96 7.46 11.44
C PRO A 136 7.56 8.69 10.72
N MET A 137 8.61 9.28 11.28
CA MET A 137 9.46 10.27 10.61
C MET A 137 10.46 9.53 9.72
N PRO A 138 10.69 9.99 8.48
CA PRO A 138 11.75 9.44 7.66
C PRO A 138 13.14 9.64 8.32
N PHE A 139 14.02 8.66 8.11
CA PHE A 139 15.43 8.75 8.46
C PHE A 139 16.15 9.76 7.55
N ALA A 140 17.33 10.23 7.95
CA ALA A 140 18.16 10.99 7.02
C ALA A 140 18.55 10.10 5.82
N SER A 141 18.26 10.54 4.60
CA SER A 141 18.54 9.82 3.35
C SER A 141 20.03 9.92 2.94
N THR A 142 20.94 9.60 3.87
CA THR A 142 22.40 9.70 3.66
C THR A 142 23.04 8.41 3.15
N ASP A 143 22.36 7.27 3.34
CA ASP A 143 22.77 5.96 2.83
C ASP A 143 21.58 5.29 2.13
N THR A 144 21.86 4.34 1.24
CA THR A 144 20.88 3.62 0.44
C THR A 144 19.87 2.89 1.33
N ILE A 145 20.32 2.27 2.42
CA ILE A 145 19.42 1.53 3.31
C ILE A 145 18.36 2.43 3.96
N PHE A 146 18.70 3.67 4.30
CA PHE A 146 17.75 4.62 4.88
C PHE A 146 16.83 5.22 3.84
N THR A 147 17.35 5.50 2.64
CA THR A 147 16.55 5.96 1.51
C THR A 147 15.51 4.92 1.11
N ASP A 148 15.90 3.64 1.00
CA ASP A 148 14.99 2.55 0.70
C ASP A 148 13.99 2.32 1.84
N ALA A 149 14.42 2.39 3.11
CA ALA A 149 13.50 2.30 4.25
C ALA A 149 12.47 3.43 4.25
N ASN A 150 12.88 4.66 3.94
CA ASN A 150 11.99 5.81 3.80
C ASN A 150 10.98 5.59 2.66
N ARG A 151 11.44 5.09 1.51
CA ARG A 151 10.57 4.77 0.37
C ARG A 151 9.50 3.76 0.78
N GLU A 152 9.88 2.66 1.42
CA GLU A 152 8.93 1.62 1.84
C GLU A 152 7.99 2.13 2.95
N GLN A 153 8.46 2.96 3.88
CA GLN A 153 7.60 3.60 4.88
C GLN A 153 6.54 4.50 4.23
N LEU A 154 6.94 5.34 3.27
CA LEU A 154 6.02 6.21 2.53
C LEU A 154 5.02 5.41 1.70
N ARG A 155 5.46 4.32 1.06
CA ARG A 155 4.57 3.39 0.34
C ARG A 155 3.58 2.71 1.30
N GLY A 156 4.03 2.29 2.48
CA GLY A 156 3.17 1.74 3.53
C GLY A 156 2.09 2.74 3.96
N ASN A 157 2.48 4.00 4.21
CA ASN A 157 1.53 5.06 4.57
C ASN A 157 0.51 5.33 3.45
N ALA A 158 0.94 5.37 2.19
CA ALA A 158 0.05 5.50 1.04
C ALA A 158 -0.93 4.33 0.95
N ALA A 159 -0.44 3.09 1.11
CA ALA A 159 -1.28 1.90 1.11
C ALA A 159 -2.31 1.92 2.26
N SER A 160 -1.91 2.37 3.45
CA SER A 160 -2.82 2.54 4.58
C SER A 160 -3.91 3.56 4.30
N GLN A 161 -3.58 4.74 3.74
CA GLN A 161 -4.59 5.73 3.36
C GLN A 161 -5.55 5.22 2.29
N ILE A 162 -5.06 4.50 1.28
CA ILE A 162 -5.91 3.86 0.27
C ILE A 162 -6.83 2.81 0.92
N GLY A 163 -6.30 2.00 1.83
CA GLY A 163 -7.09 1.02 2.57
C GLY A 163 -8.19 1.67 3.40
N SER A 164 -7.86 2.74 4.13
CA SER A 164 -8.81 3.54 4.91
C SER A 164 -9.88 4.21 4.05
N MET A 165 -9.50 4.78 2.89
CA MET A 165 -10.43 5.32 1.89
C MET A 165 -11.42 4.25 1.43
N CYS A 166 -10.90 3.11 1.00
CA CYS A 166 -11.69 1.96 0.56
C CYS A 166 -12.61 1.43 1.67
N PHE A 167 -12.12 1.30 2.91
CA PHE A 167 -12.91 0.87 4.06
C PHE A 167 -14.06 1.82 4.37
N SER A 168 -13.83 3.14 4.27
CA SER A 168 -14.85 4.16 4.56
C SER A 168 -16.06 4.14 3.61
N LEU A 169 -15.96 3.48 2.45
CA LEU A 169 -17.09 3.36 1.52
C LEU A 169 -18.26 2.57 2.09
N GLN A 170 -17.99 1.61 2.99
CA GLN A 170 -19.00 0.74 3.61
C GLN A 170 -18.97 0.75 5.14
N ALA A 171 -18.03 1.47 5.74
CA ALA A 171 -17.93 1.53 7.20
C ALA A 171 -18.99 2.44 7.80
N ASP A 172 -19.54 2.02 8.94
CA ASP A 172 -20.36 2.88 9.77
C ASP A 172 -19.53 4.03 10.35
N GLU A 173 -20.15 5.20 10.53
CA GLU A 173 -19.50 6.42 11.05
C GLU A 173 -18.74 6.16 12.38
N ALA A 174 -19.30 5.30 13.25
CA ALA A 174 -18.68 4.93 14.52
C ALA A 174 -17.26 4.34 14.34
N MET A 175 -17.02 3.60 13.26
CA MET A 175 -15.73 2.99 12.93
C MET A 175 -14.69 4.00 12.45
N LEU A 176 -15.11 5.21 12.07
CA LEU A 176 -14.26 6.25 11.51
C LEU A 176 -13.84 7.32 12.54
N THR A 177 -14.35 7.22 13.78
CA THR A 177 -14.12 8.21 14.84
C THR A 177 -12.72 8.15 15.49
N GLY A 178 -11.96 7.07 15.26
CA GLY A 178 -10.67 6.82 15.90
C GLY A 178 -10.76 6.37 17.36
N ASN A 179 -11.96 6.22 17.91
CA ASN A 179 -12.17 5.65 19.23
C ASN A 179 -12.08 4.12 19.21
N PRO A 180 -11.69 3.47 20.32
CA PRO A 180 -11.78 2.03 20.44
C PRO A 180 -13.23 1.56 20.22
N LEU A 181 -13.42 0.58 19.32
CA LEU A 181 -14.74 -0.03 19.09
C LEU A 181 -15.13 -0.99 20.22
N TYR A 182 -14.15 -1.63 20.86
CA TYR A 182 -14.37 -2.56 21.95
C TYR A 182 -14.30 -1.85 23.30
N GLU A 183 -15.44 -1.70 23.98
CA GLU A 183 -15.54 -1.08 25.29
C GLU A 183 -16.51 -1.85 26.20
N GLY A 184 -16.13 -2.05 27.47
CA GLY A 184 -17.00 -2.70 28.46
C GLY A 184 -17.46 -4.10 28.05
N ASP A 185 -18.78 -4.26 27.88
CA ASP A 185 -19.44 -5.51 27.52
C ASP A 185 -19.81 -5.58 26.02
N SER A 186 -19.12 -4.82 25.15
CA SER A 186 -19.28 -4.92 23.69
C SER A 186 -19.19 -6.37 23.20
N ASP A 187 -20.05 -6.74 22.26
CA ASP A 187 -19.96 -8.04 21.60
C ASP A 187 -18.81 -8.06 20.60
N LEU A 188 -17.83 -8.94 20.85
CA LEU A 188 -16.65 -9.08 20.00
C LEU A 188 -16.99 -9.63 18.61
N ASP A 189 -17.98 -10.52 18.53
CA ASP A 189 -18.35 -11.16 17.27
C ASP A 189 -19.05 -10.12 16.39
N ASP A 190 -19.96 -9.32 16.95
CA ASP A 190 -20.62 -8.22 16.21
C ASP A 190 -19.61 -7.18 15.69
N ILE A 191 -18.63 -6.77 16.51
CA ILE A 191 -17.58 -5.84 16.06
C ILE A 191 -16.74 -6.45 14.94
N SER A 192 -16.32 -7.71 15.11
CA SER A 192 -15.50 -8.41 14.13
C SER A 192 -16.23 -8.57 12.80
N ASP A 193 -17.49 -9.01 12.85
CA ASP A 193 -18.33 -9.22 11.66
C ASP A 193 -18.59 -7.89 10.94
N GLY A 194 -18.88 -6.81 11.67
CA GLY A 194 -19.03 -5.46 11.10
C GLY A 194 -17.77 -4.97 10.36
N ILE A 195 -16.58 -5.17 10.94
CA ILE A 195 -15.31 -4.81 10.28
C ILE A 195 -15.08 -5.66 9.03
N VAL A 196 -15.38 -6.95 9.10
CA VAL A 196 -15.26 -7.88 7.96
C VAL A 196 -16.22 -7.47 6.84
N ASP A 197 -17.44 -7.09 7.18
CA ASP A 197 -18.45 -6.65 6.22
C ASP A 197 -18.06 -5.33 5.54
N ALA A 198 -17.63 -4.32 6.32
CA ALA A 198 -17.11 -3.06 5.77
C ALA A 198 -15.87 -3.24 4.87
N SER A 199 -15.16 -4.37 4.99
CA SER A 199 -13.99 -4.71 4.16
C SER A 199 -14.36 -5.40 2.82
N LYS A 200 -15.64 -5.71 2.56
CA LYS A 200 -16.08 -6.43 1.34
C LYS A 200 -16.50 -5.49 0.22
N LEU A 201 -15.55 -5.08 -0.61
CA LEU A 201 -15.81 -4.18 -1.75
C LEU A 201 -16.16 -4.94 -3.06
N ASP A 202 -17.31 -5.61 -3.09
CA ASP A 202 -17.72 -6.45 -4.25
C ASP A 202 -17.92 -5.64 -5.54
N GLU A 203 -18.25 -4.35 -5.41
CA GLU A 203 -18.54 -3.45 -6.53
C GLU A 203 -17.39 -2.47 -6.83
N LEU A 204 -16.16 -2.79 -6.44
CA LEU A 204 -15.00 -1.91 -6.65
C LEU A 204 -14.83 -1.45 -8.10
N LYS A 205 -15.22 -2.29 -9.08
CA LYS A 205 -15.23 -1.96 -10.51
C LYS A 205 -16.08 -0.73 -10.88
N THR A 206 -17.02 -0.34 -10.01
CA THR A 206 -17.86 0.85 -10.16
C THR A 206 -17.17 2.12 -9.67
N PHE A 207 -16.10 2.02 -8.86
CA PHE A 207 -15.43 3.17 -8.27
C PHE A 207 -14.96 4.18 -9.32
N ARG A 208 -15.33 5.45 -9.20
CA ARG A 208 -14.87 6.54 -10.08
C ARG A 208 -14.44 7.74 -9.27
N VAL A 209 -13.48 8.49 -9.83
CA VAL A 209 -13.33 9.91 -9.53
C VAL A 209 -14.22 10.65 -10.51
N LEU A 210 -15.21 11.38 -10.01
CA LEU A 210 -16.15 12.14 -10.84
C LEU A 210 -15.59 13.53 -11.17
N ARG A 211 -14.99 14.19 -10.19
CA ARG A 211 -14.43 15.54 -10.33
C ARG A 211 -13.38 15.82 -9.25
N ILE A 212 -12.53 16.77 -9.57
CA ILE A 212 -11.52 17.33 -8.68
C ILE A 212 -11.53 18.85 -8.86
N ASP A 213 -11.53 19.59 -7.75
CA ASP A 213 -11.64 21.04 -7.76
C ASP A 213 -10.62 21.64 -6.79
N TYR A 214 -10.00 22.75 -7.22
CA TYR A 214 -8.98 23.45 -6.45
C TYR A 214 -9.59 23.98 -5.15
N ALA A 215 -8.97 23.61 -4.02
CA ALA A 215 -9.58 23.85 -2.72
C ALA A 215 -9.42 25.29 -2.26
N MET A 216 -10.52 25.92 -1.86
CA MET A 216 -10.58 27.21 -1.15
C MET A 216 -9.59 28.25 -1.71
N PRO A 217 -9.78 28.73 -2.97
CA PRO A 217 -8.78 29.53 -3.68
C PRO A 217 -8.24 30.72 -2.88
N ASP A 218 -9.12 31.48 -2.23
CA ASP A 218 -8.75 32.64 -1.41
C ASP A 218 -7.81 32.29 -0.25
N MET A 219 -7.98 31.11 0.35
CA MET A 219 -7.12 30.64 1.44
C MET A 219 -5.84 30.00 0.92
N GLN A 220 -5.94 29.18 -0.14
CA GLN A 220 -4.80 28.46 -0.69
C GLN A 220 -3.79 29.42 -1.33
N ASP A 221 -4.26 30.43 -2.05
CA ASP A 221 -3.41 31.46 -2.68
C ASP A 221 -2.88 32.50 -1.70
N SER A 222 -3.31 32.47 -0.43
CA SER A 222 -2.83 33.40 0.58
C SER A 222 -1.33 33.24 0.82
N GLU A 223 -0.62 34.36 1.02
CA GLU A 223 0.84 34.35 1.26
C GLU A 223 1.24 33.44 2.43
N THR A 224 0.39 33.38 3.47
CA THR A 224 0.65 32.56 4.65
C THR A 224 0.57 31.07 4.30
N HIS A 225 -0.46 30.66 3.55
CA HIS A 225 -0.61 29.28 3.14
C HIS A 225 0.49 28.86 2.15
N GLN A 226 0.77 29.67 1.14
CA GLN A 226 1.84 29.43 0.17
C GLN A 226 3.21 29.31 0.83
N LYS A 227 3.51 30.11 1.87
CA LYS A 227 4.74 29.96 2.66
C LYS A 227 4.79 28.62 3.40
N ASN A 228 3.67 28.16 3.94
CA ASN A 228 3.59 26.88 4.64
C ASN A 228 3.78 25.70 3.67
N LEU A 229 3.19 25.74 2.48
CA LEU A 229 3.35 24.76 1.41
C LEU A 229 4.79 24.72 0.89
N LYS A 230 5.39 25.89 0.66
CA LYS A 230 6.80 25.98 0.28
C LYS A 230 7.73 25.27 1.28
N SER A 231 7.51 25.47 2.58
CA SER A 231 8.30 24.78 3.60
C SER A 231 8.07 23.27 3.62
N ASN A 232 6.92 22.76 3.15
CA ASN A 232 6.75 21.32 2.92
C ASN A 232 7.53 20.85 1.69
N CYS A 233 7.57 21.65 0.62
CA CYS A 233 8.42 21.33 -0.53
C CYS A 233 9.91 21.38 -0.23
N ASP A 234 10.36 22.28 0.64
CA ASP A 234 11.77 22.30 1.08
C ASP A 234 12.17 20.97 1.79
N ILE A 235 11.20 20.26 2.40
CA ILE A 235 11.44 18.95 3.04
C ILE A 235 11.57 17.83 2.03
N TYR A 236 10.81 17.85 0.94
CA TYR A 236 10.71 16.73 -0.01
C TYR A 236 11.25 17.04 -1.41
N GLY A 237 11.76 18.26 -1.64
CA GLY A 237 12.29 18.72 -2.92
C GLY A 237 11.26 18.89 -4.04
N CYS A 238 9.96 19.02 -3.73
CA CYS A 238 8.96 19.32 -4.77
C CYS A 238 9.02 20.78 -5.23
N ASP A 239 8.42 21.06 -6.39
CA ASP A 239 8.28 22.42 -6.89
C ASP A 239 7.11 23.15 -6.23
N GLU A 240 5.99 22.45 -6.08
CA GLU A 240 4.77 22.98 -5.45
C GLU A 240 3.92 21.85 -4.86
N ILE A 241 3.04 22.23 -3.93
CA ILE A 241 1.97 21.40 -3.39
C ILE A 241 0.68 22.18 -3.55
N GLU A 242 -0.40 21.49 -3.90
CA GLU A 242 -1.74 22.06 -3.99
C GLU A 242 -2.76 21.10 -3.36
N ASP A 243 -3.81 21.67 -2.79
CA ASP A 243 -4.91 20.98 -2.14
C ASP A 243 -6.16 21.01 -3.03
N TYR A 244 -6.84 19.87 -3.11
CA TYR A 244 -8.04 19.69 -3.93
C TYR A 244 -9.13 18.95 -3.17
N GLY A 245 -10.38 19.36 -3.38
CA GLY A 245 -11.54 18.52 -3.07
C GLY A 245 -11.76 17.51 -4.18
N VAL A 246 -12.16 16.28 -3.84
CA VAL A 246 -12.47 15.23 -4.81
C VAL A 246 -13.85 14.64 -4.54
N LEU A 247 -14.68 14.53 -5.59
CA LEU A 247 -15.94 13.80 -5.55
C LEU A 247 -15.75 12.43 -6.19
N TYR A 248 -16.12 11.39 -5.46
CA TYR A 248 -16.03 9.99 -5.85
C TYR A 248 -17.43 9.41 -6.04
N GLU A 249 -17.51 8.34 -6.83
CA GLU A 249 -18.68 7.47 -6.94
C GLU A 249 -18.29 6.04 -6.59
N TYR A 250 -19.15 5.33 -5.84
CA TYR A 250 -19.06 3.90 -5.61
C TYR A 250 -20.47 3.32 -5.47
N ASP A 251 -20.75 2.27 -6.25
CA ASP A 251 -22.06 1.57 -6.26
C ASP A 251 -23.29 2.49 -6.43
N GLY A 252 -23.12 3.57 -7.20
CA GLY A 252 -24.18 4.56 -7.45
C GLY A 252 -24.34 5.63 -6.39
N GLU A 253 -23.60 5.56 -5.29
CA GLU A 253 -23.56 6.57 -4.23
C GLU A 253 -22.33 7.47 -4.37
N THR A 254 -22.45 8.72 -3.91
CA THR A 254 -21.39 9.73 -4.02
C THR A 254 -20.74 10.04 -2.68
N TYR A 255 -19.44 10.31 -2.73
CA TYR A 255 -18.63 10.55 -1.55
C TYR A 255 -17.64 11.70 -1.79
N ALA A 256 -17.52 12.59 -0.82
CA ALA A 256 -16.51 13.63 -0.81
C ALA A 256 -15.25 13.18 -0.06
N GLY A 257 -14.11 13.58 -0.59
CA GLY A 257 -12.83 13.53 0.10
C GLY A 257 -11.93 14.67 -0.36
N SER A 258 -10.66 14.58 -0.02
CA SER A 258 -9.68 15.57 -0.46
C SER A 258 -8.34 14.91 -0.76
N VAL A 259 -7.48 15.65 -1.45
CA VAL A 259 -6.14 15.21 -1.78
C VAL A 259 -5.18 16.40 -1.76
N SER A 260 -4.00 16.22 -1.18
CA SER A 260 -2.87 17.11 -1.44
C SER A 260 -2.02 16.49 -2.54
N LEU A 261 -1.75 17.26 -3.59
CA LEU A 261 -0.94 16.86 -4.72
C LEU A 261 0.39 17.62 -4.69
N MET A 262 1.46 17.01 -5.19
CA MET A 262 2.76 17.66 -5.32
C MET A 262 3.29 17.54 -6.75
N ARG A 263 4.00 18.56 -7.21
CA ARG A 263 4.62 18.57 -8.54
C ARG A 263 6.13 18.41 -8.45
N TYR A 264 6.68 17.55 -9.30
CA TYR A 264 8.09 17.49 -9.65
C TYR A 264 8.23 17.67 -11.16
N GLY A 265 8.87 18.77 -11.59
CA GLY A 265 8.99 19.09 -13.00
C GLY A 265 7.62 19.26 -13.65
N ASP A 266 7.33 18.47 -14.69
CA ASP A 266 6.08 18.52 -15.44
C ASP A 266 5.03 17.51 -14.96
N LYS A 267 5.24 16.86 -13.80
CA LYS A 267 4.38 15.77 -13.32
C LYS A 267 3.89 15.98 -11.90
N TRP A 268 2.61 15.63 -11.71
CA TRP A 268 1.90 15.59 -10.45
C TRP A 268 1.89 14.19 -9.86
N TYR A 269 1.94 14.16 -8.52
CA TYR A 269 1.91 12.97 -7.66
C TYR A 269 1.02 13.24 -6.45
N ILE A 270 0.47 12.18 -5.85
CA ILE A 270 -0.33 12.27 -4.63
C ILE A 270 0.60 12.40 -3.42
N CYS A 271 0.44 13.46 -2.63
CA CYS A 271 1.13 13.59 -1.35
C CYS A 271 0.45 12.81 -0.25
N GLY A 272 -0.87 12.93 -0.19
CA GLY A 272 -1.75 12.21 0.71
C GLY A 272 -3.22 12.43 0.31
N LEU A 273 -4.08 11.51 0.71
CA LEU A 273 -5.53 11.53 0.49
C LEU A 273 -6.23 12.36 1.58
N SER A 274 -5.66 13.50 1.92
CA SER A 274 -6.21 14.39 2.95
C SER A 274 -5.67 15.79 2.75
N SER A 275 -6.46 16.79 3.11
CA SER A 275 -6.07 18.19 3.12
C SER A 275 -6.36 18.80 4.47
N ALA A 276 -5.33 19.39 5.09
CA ALA A 276 -5.49 20.17 6.31
C ALA A 276 -6.22 21.49 6.06
N LEU A 277 -6.17 22.01 4.81
CA LEU A 277 -6.88 23.23 4.42
C LEU A 277 -8.40 23.01 4.46
N ILE A 278 -8.86 21.92 3.87
CA ILE A 278 -10.28 21.53 3.86
C ILE A 278 -10.71 20.97 5.24
N GLY A 279 -9.78 20.47 6.04
CA GLY A 279 -10.06 19.92 7.37
C GLY A 279 -10.48 18.45 7.37
N THR A 280 -10.20 17.72 6.29
CA THR A 280 -10.47 16.27 6.19
C THR A 280 -9.53 15.44 7.08
N ALA A 281 -9.99 14.25 7.49
CA ALA A 281 -9.21 13.35 8.33
C ALA A 281 -7.93 12.87 7.61
N SER A 282 -6.79 12.87 8.33
CA SER A 282 -5.47 12.48 7.78
C SER A 282 -5.35 11.00 7.39
N PHE A 283 -6.38 10.19 7.64
CA PHE A 283 -6.43 8.77 7.30
C PHE A 283 -6.98 8.50 5.90
N GLY A 284 -7.51 9.51 5.22
CA GLY A 284 -8.05 9.36 3.86
C GLY A 284 -9.46 8.79 3.79
N PHE A 285 -10.24 8.93 4.87
CA PHE A 285 -11.66 8.57 4.85
C PHE A 285 -12.44 9.47 3.88
N LEU A 286 -13.39 8.85 3.20
CA LEU A 286 -14.41 9.53 2.41
C LEU A 286 -15.67 9.71 3.27
N THR A 287 -16.44 10.75 2.97
CA THR A 287 -17.71 11.04 3.63
C THR A 287 -18.82 11.02 2.58
N PRO A 288 -19.96 10.37 2.81
CA PRO A 288 -21.11 10.48 1.91
C PRO A 288 -21.46 11.95 1.69
N ALA A 289 -21.60 12.36 0.43
CA ALA A 289 -21.91 13.73 0.08
C ALA A 289 -22.51 13.80 -1.33
N ASP A 290 -23.54 14.62 -1.51
CA ASP A 290 -23.96 15.02 -2.85
C ASP A 290 -23.03 16.10 -3.45
N GLU A 291 -23.32 16.52 -4.69
CA GLU A 291 -22.49 17.51 -5.39
C GLU A 291 -22.52 18.89 -4.72
N ASP A 292 -23.65 19.31 -4.14
CA ASP A 292 -23.79 20.61 -3.50
C ASP A 292 -23.04 20.63 -2.15
N GLU A 293 -23.12 19.54 -1.37
CA GLU A 293 -22.36 19.35 -0.13
C GLU A 293 -20.85 19.32 -0.39
N TYR A 294 -20.44 18.62 -1.46
CA TYR A 294 -19.06 18.59 -1.92
C TYR A 294 -18.52 19.97 -2.31
N LEU A 295 -19.30 20.75 -3.06
CA LEU A 295 -18.91 22.10 -3.49
C LEU A 295 -18.76 23.03 -2.28
N GLN A 296 -19.69 22.97 -1.32
CA GLN A 296 -19.59 23.75 -0.07
C GLN A 296 -18.33 23.40 0.71
N MET A 297 -17.97 22.12 0.79
CA MET A 297 -16.73 21.69 1.43
C MET A 297 -15.49 22.24 0.72
N THR A 298 -15.51 22.32 -0.61
CA THR A 298 -14.33 22.62 -1.43
C THR A 298 -14.11 24.12 -1.63
N GLU A 299 -15.18 24.91 -1.74
CA GLU A 299 -15.10 26.35 -2.01
C GLU A 299 -14.80 27.18 -0.73
N GLY A 300 -15.24 26.71 0.44
CA GLY A 300 -15.00 27.35 1.74
C GLY A 300 -16.08 28.34 2.17
#